data_AF-A0A518I3K4-F1
#
_entry.id   AF-A0A518I3K4-F1
#
_cell.length_a   1.000
_cell.length_b   1.000
_cell.length_c   1.000
_cell.angle_alpha   90.00
_cell.angle_beta   90.00
_cell.angle_gamma   90.00
#
_symmetry.space_group_name_H-M   'P 1'
#
loop_
_entity.id
_entity.type
_entity.pdbx_description
1 polymer ?
#
loop_
_entity_poly.entity_id
_entity_poly.type
_entity_poly.pdbx_seq_one_letter_code
_entity_poly.pdbx_strand_id
1 'polypeptide(L)'
;MTSLEVLLAALGWCTLMNLGMLTVTTLLLVVWGEAIGRLHQRWFRLEKRELQREYFRYLANYKLLLLVFNLVPYLALRLAMR
;
A
#
# COMPACT_ATOMS: atom_id res chain seq x y z
N MET A 1 27.24 10.83 1.16
CA MET A 1 25.83 11.24 1.30
C MET A 1 25.64 11.78 2.71
N THR A 2 25.00 12.93 2.89
CA THR A 2 24.62 13.41 4.23
C THR A 2 23.54 12.49 4.84
N SER A 3 23.33 12.55 6.16
CA SER A 3 22.27 11.77 6.82
C SER A 3 20.88 12.07 6.23
N LEU A 4 20.63 13.32 5.81
CA LEU A 4 19.40 13.73 5.14
C LEU A 4 19.26 13.15 3.75
N GLU A 5 20.34 13.08 2.96
CA GLU A 5 20.31 12.44 1.63
C GLU A 5 20.02 10.95 1.72
N VAL A 6 20.55 10.25 2.73
CA VAL A 6 20.25 8.83 2.98
C VAL A 6 18.77 8.67 3.35
N LEU A 7 18.24 9.50 4.25
CA LEU A 7 16.84 9.48 4.63
C LEU A 7 15.91 9.76 3.43
N LEU A 8 16.26 10.75 2.61
CA LEU A 8 15.51 11.10 1.40
C LEU A 8 15.46 9.94 0.41
N ALA A 9 16.60 9.27 0.18
CA ALA A 9 16.68 8.09 -0.67
C ALA A 9 15.86 6.93 -0.10
N ALA A 10 15.95 6.67 1.21
CA ALA A 10 15.19 5.63 1.88
C ALA A 10 13.68 5.87 1.77
N LEU A 11 13.19 7.08 2.06
CA LEU A 11 11.78 7.45 1.91
C LEU A 11 11.30 7.33 0.45
N GLY A 12 12.16 7.65 -0.52
CA GLY A 12 11.88 7.47 -1.94
C GLY A 12 11.69 6.00 -2.32
N TRP A 13 12.62 5.13 -1.94
CA TRP A 13 12.52 3.69 -2.18
C TRP A 13 11.35 3.04 -1.43
N CYS A 14 11.10 3.44 -0.18
CA CYS A 14 9.93 3.01 0.58
C CYS A 14 8.64 3.41 -0.13
N THR A 15 8.54 4.64 -0.65
CA THR A 15 7.39 5.10 -1.43
C THR A 15 7.20 4.23 -2.67
N LEU A 16 8.26 4.00 -3.46
CA LEU A 16 8.19 3.21 -4.68
C LEU A 16 7.73 1.77 -4.42
N MET A 17 8.34 1.09 -3.43
CA MET A 17 8.01 -0.30 -3.12
C MET A 17 6.58 -0.44 -2.57
N ASN A 18 6.18 0.41 -1.62
CA ASN A 18 4.83 0.36 -1.07
C ASN A 18 3.78 0.75 -2.13
N LEU A 19 4.07 1.69 -3.02
CA LEU A 19 3.16 2.06 -4.11
C LEU A 19 3.02 0.90 -5.10
N GLY A 20 4.13 0.24 -5.43
CA GLY A 20 4.14 -0.98 -6.25
C GLY A 20 3.28 -2.07 -5.64
N MET A 21 3.46 -2.38 -4.35
CA MET A 21 2.66 -3.38 -3.63
C MET A 21 1.17 -3.04 -3.61
N LEU A 22 0.82 -1.77 -3.33
CA LEU A 22 -0.57 -1.31 -3.35
C LEU A 22 -1.18 -1.45 -4.75
N THR A 23 -0.42 -1.11 -5.79
CA THR A 23 -0.87 -1.21 -7.19
C THR A 23 -1.08 -2.66 -7.59
N VAL A 24 -0.09 -3.53 -7.35
CA VAL A 24 -0.20 -4.97 -7.66
C VAL A 24 -1.39 -5.58 -6.92
N THR A 25 -1.55 -5.30 -5.62
CA THR A 25 -2.66 -5.86 -4.84
C THR A 25 -4.01 -5.36 -5.34
N THR A 26 -4.11 -4.07 -5.69
CA THR A 26 -5.33 -3.50 -6.28
C THR A 26 -5.65 -4.18 -7.61
N LEU A 27 -4.68 -4.33 -8.50
CA LEU A 27 -4.88 -4.99 -9.79
C LEU A 27 -5.27 -6.45 -9.63
N LEU A 28 -4.63 -7.19 -8.70
CA LEU A 28 -4.98 -8.57 -8.40
C LEU A 28 -6.44 -8.69 -7.94
N LEU A 29 -6.88 -7.79 -7.06
CA LEU A 29 -8.25 -7.78 -6.56
C LEU A 29 -9.28 -7.32 -7.61
N VAL A 30 -8.92 -6.43 -8.52
CA VAL A 30 -9.81 -5.99 -9.61
C VAL A 30 -9.95 -7.08 -10.68
N VAL A 31 -8.85 -7.71 -11.08
CA VAL A 31 -8.82 -8.69 -12.18
C VAL A 31 -9.23 -10.09 -11.71
N TRP A 32 -8.73 -10.53 -10.55
CA TRP A 32 -8.91 -11.89 -10.03
C TRP A 32 -9.65 -11.94 -8.69
N GLY A 33 -10.33 -10.85 -8.30
CA GLY A 33 -10.98 -10.73 -6.99
C GLY A 33 -11.97 -11.83 -6.65
N GLU A 34 -12.69 -12.39 -7.64
CA GLU A 34 -13.60 -13.50 -7.38
C GLU A 34 -12.88 -14.81 -7.07
N ALA A 35 -11.80 -15.13 -7.80
CA ALA A 35 -11.03 -16.35 -7.59
C ALA A 35 -10.27 -16.30 -6.26
N ILE A 36 -9.60 -15.18 -6.00
CA ILE A 36 -8.93 -14.88 -4.72
C ILE A 36 -9.96 -14.88 -3.58
N GLY A 37 -11.12 -14.28 -3.81
CA GLY A 37 -12.23 -14.24 -2.87
C GLY A 37 -12.66 -15.64 -2.46
N ARG A 38 -12.98 -16.52 -3.41
CA ARG A 38 -13.38 -17.91 -3.12
C ARG A 38 -12.32 -18.67 -2.32
N LEU A 39 -11.04 -18.45 -2.61
CA LEU A 39 -9.92 -19.07 -1.89
C LEU A 39 -9.89 -18.60 -0.43
N HIS A 40 -9.88 -17.29 -0.21
CA HIS A 40 -9.85 -16.69 1.12
C HIS A 40 -11.12 -16.99 1.93
N GLN A 41 -12.30 -17.07 1.30
CA GLN A 41 -13.52 -17.51 1.98
C GLN A 41 -13.39 -18.92 2.53
N ARG A 42 -12.79 -19.86 1.78
CA ARG A 42 -12.59 -21.25 2.26
C ARG A 42 -11.57 -21.32 3.38
N TRP A 43 -10.46 -20.58 3.26
CA TRP A 43 -9.39 -20.60 4.26
C TRP A 43 -9.82 -19.96 5.58
N PHE A 44 -10.56 -18.86 5.52
CA PHE A 44 -10.92 -18.07 6.71
C PHE A 44 -12.37 -18.21 7.15
N ARG A 45 -13.19 -18.99 6.43
CA ARG A 45 -14.62 -19.21 6.70
C ARG A 45 -15.42 -17.90 6.81
N LEU A 46 -15.12 -16.96 5.90
CA LEU A 46 -15.75 -15.64 5.86
C LEU A 46 -16.85 -15.56 4.79
N GLU A 47 -17.88 -14.76 5.07
CA GLU A 47 -18.87 -14.43 4.05
C GLU A 47 -18.30 -13.49 2.98
N LYS A 48 -18.86 -13.54 1.76
CA LYS A 48 -18.37 -12.74 0.62
C LYS A 48 -18.37 -11.24 0.94
N ARG A 49 -19.43 -10.77 1.59
CA ARG A 49 -19.60 -9.36 1.94
C ARG A 49 -18.58 -8.89 2.99
N GLU A 50 -18.28 -9.74 3.96
CA GLU A 50 -17.26 -9.45 4.96
C GLU A 50 -15.88 -9.36 4.30
N LEU A 51 -15.55 -10.33 3.45
CA LEU A 51 -14.28 -10.34 2.75
C LEU A 51 -14.08 -9.15 1.82
N GLN A 52 -15.13 -8.73 1.09
CA GLN A 52 -15.09 -7.52 0.26
C GLN A 52 -14.87 -6.25 1.09
N ARG A 53 -15.53 -6.13 2.24
CA ARG A 53 -15.32 -5.03 3.18
C ARG A 53 -13.89 -5.03 3.70
N GLU A 54 -13.34 -6.20 4.01
CA GLU A 54 -11.95 -6.34 4.47
C GLU A 54 -10.93 -5.98 3.40
N TYR A 55 -11.14 -6.35 2.14
CA TYR A 55 -10.26 -5.92 1.04
C TYR A 55 -10.27 -4.41 0.85
N PHE A 56 -11.45 -3.79 0.87
CA PHE A 56 -11.54 -2.33 0.79
C PHE A 56 -10.82 -1.66 1.98
N ARG A 57 -11.03 -2.18 3.20
CA ARG A 57 -10.37 -1.69 4.42
C ARG A 57 -8.86 -1.84 4.34
N TYR A 58 -8.36 -2.99 3.88
CA TYR A 58 -6.94 -3.23 3.65
C TYR A 58 -6.35 -2.20 2.68
N LEU A 59 -6.96 -2.00 1.51
CA LEU A 59 -6.47 -1.05 0.51
C LEU A 59 -6.49 0.40 1.04
N ALA A 60 -7.55 0.78 1.76
CA ALA A 60 -7.66 2.11 2.36
C ALA A 60 -6.58 2.35 3.43
N ASN A 61 -6.40 1.40 4.34
CA ASN A 61 -5.41 1.50 5.42
C ASN A 61 -3.98 1.47 4.86
N TYR A 62 -3.68 0.57 3.92
CA TYR A 62 -2.37 0.50 3.29
C TYR A 62 -2.03 1.80 2.54
N LYS A 63 -3.00 2.37 1.81
CA LYS A 63 -2.85 3.67 1.17
C LYS A 63 -2.54 4.78 2.17
N LEU A 64 -3.25 4.83 3.30
CA LEU A 64 -2.98 5.81 4.37
C LEU A 64 -1.58 5.66 4.94
N LEU A 65 -1.15 4.43 5.26
CA LEU A 65 0.20 4.15 5.77
C LEU A 65 1.28 4.62 4.78
N LEU A 66 1.14 4.28 3.50
CA LEU A 66 2.04 4.74 2.45
C LEU A 66 2.11 6.28 2.37
N LEU A 67 0.96 6.95 2.43
CA LEU A 67 0.92 8.42 2.33
C LEU A 67 1.58 9.07 3.53
N VAL A 68 1.18 8.68 4.74
CA VAL A 68 1.60 9.33 5.99
C VAL A 68 3.06 9.05 6.31
N PHE A 69 3.54 7.82 6.11
CA PHE A 69 4.88 7.42 6.56
C PHE A 69 5.96 7.51 5.47
N ASN A 70 5.60 7.51 4.18
CA ASN A 70 6.57 7.50 3.09
C ASN A 70 6.45 8.71 2.17
N LEU A 71 5.32 8.85 1.46
CA LEU A 71 5.21 9.85 0.39
C LEU A 71 5.22 11.28 0.93
N VAL A 72 4.41 11.58 1.95
CA VAL A 72 4.33 12.93 2.52
C VAL A 72 5.68 13.35 3.13
N PRO A 73 6.36 12.53 3.97
CA PRO A 73 7.69 12.87 4.47
C PRO A 73 8.74 13.04 3.36
N TYR A 74 8.71 12.20 2.32
CA TYR A 74 9.60 12.34 1.16
C TYR A 74 9.41 13.71 0.49
N LEU A 75 8.16 14.08 0.18
CA LEU A 75 7.85 15.36 -0.46
C LEU A 75 8.21 16.54 0.45
N ALA A 76 7.90 16.46 1.74
CA ALA A 76 8.25 17.50 2.70
C ALA A 76 9.77 17.75 2.74
N LEU A 77 10.58 16.69 2.82
CA LEU A 77 12.03 16.81 2.83
C LEU A 77 12.59 17.30 1.49
N ARG A 78 12.06 16.81 0.36
CA ARG A 78 12.41 17.32 -0.98
C ARG A 78 12.14 18.81 -1.13
N LEU A 79 11.04 19.31 -0.56
CA LEU A 79 10.67 20.73 -0.63
C LEU A 79 11.53 21.58 0.31
N ALA A 80 11.87 21.08 1.50
CA ALA A 80 12.71 21.79 2.46
C ALA A 80 14.18 21.90 2.03
N MET A 81 14.67 20.94 1.23
CA MET A 81 16.05 20.90 0.73
C MET A 81 16.21 21.52 -0.67
N ARG A 82 15.13 22.02 -1.28
CA ARG A 82 15.20 22.85 -2.48
C ARG A 82 15.67 24.26 -2.14
#